data_AF-A0A1L7CK57-F1
#
_entry.id   AF-A0A1L7CK57-F1
#
_cell.length_a   1.000
_cell.length_b   1.000
_cell.length_c   1.000
_cell.angle_alpha   90.00
_cell.angle_beta   90.00
_cell.angle_gamma   90.00
#
_symmetry.space_group_name_H-M   'P 1'
#
loop_
_entity.id
_entity.type
_entity.pdbx_description
1 polymer ?
#
loop_
_entity_poly.entity_id
_entity_poly.type
_entity_poly.pdbx_seq_one_letter_code
_entity_poly.pdbx_strand_id
1 'polypeptide(L)' 'MTTPAFSILKGNPSDSEVAALTAVLAQLSAQARAQQAQSGTGERNMWGRLEERYNPLGAQDIFNPAAFRNVRYY' A
#
# COMPACT_ATOMS: atom_id res chain seq x y z
N MET A 1 -22.10 23.51 2.10
CA MET A 1 -22.15 22.11 1.60
C MET A 1 -20.72 21.67 1.32
N THR A 2 -20.26 20.64 2.02
CA THR A 2 -18.90 20.10 1.86
C THR A 2 -18.87 19.32 0.55
N THR A 3 -17.96 19.66 -0.37
CA THR A 3 -17.83 18.93 -1.64
C THR A 3 -17.36 17.50 -1.35
N PRO A 4 -18.10 16.45 -1.77
CA PRO A 4 -17.72 15.08 -1.50
C PRO A 4 -16.43 14.72 -2.24
N ALA A 5 -15.59 13.90 -1.62
CA ALA A 5 -14.32 13.44 -2.18
C ALA A 5 -14.47 12.35 -3.27
N PHE A 6 -15.70 12.02 -3.66
CA PHE A 6 -16.04 11.01 -4.65
C PHE A 6 -17.16 11.53 -5.56
N SER A 7 -17.20 11.03 -6.80
CA SER A 7 -18.25 11.34 -7.78
C SER A 7 -19.31 10.25 -7.81
N ILE A 8 -20.58 10.64 -7.77
CA ILE A 8 -21.71 9.72 -7.95
C ILE A 8 -21.94 9.55 -9.45
N LEU A 9 -21.72 8.33 -9.97
CA LEU A 9 -21.87 8.05 -11.40
C LEU A 9 -23.32 7.77 -11.81
N LYS A 10 -24.14 7.25 -10.89
CA LYS A 10 -25.54 6.88 -11.14
C LYS A 10 -26.38 6.97 -9.86
N GLY A 11 -27.64 7.38 -10.02
CA GLY A 11 -28.61 7.52 -8.92
C GLY A 11 -28.77 8.98 -8.47
N ASN A 12 -29.73 9.20 -7.57
CA ASN A 12 -29.98 10.50 -6.93
C ASN A 12 -30.07 10.31 -5.40
N PRO A 13 -28.94 10.02 -4.73
CA PRO A 13 -28.93 9.90 -3.28
C PRO A 13 -29.25 11.25 -2.64
N SER A 14 -29.91 11.19 -1.49
CA SER A 14 -30.18 12.37 -0.67
C SER A 14 -28.89 12.89 -0.01
N ASP A 15 -28.90 14.17 0.36
CA ASP A 15 -27.75 14.82 1.01
C ASP A 15 -27.30 14.09 2.29
N SER A 16 -28.24 13.49 3.03
CA SER A 16 -27.94 12.70 4.24
C SER A 16 -27.21 11.40 3.91
N GLU A 17 -27.56 10.72 2.81
CA GLU A 17 -26.87 9.51 2.35
C GLU A 17 -25.46 9.83 1.86
N VAL A 18 -25.28 10.94 1.15
CA VAL A 18 -23.94 11.40 0.72
C VAL A 18 -23.07 11.74 1.94
N ALA A 19 -23.64 12.39 2.96
CA ALA A 19 -22.93 12.69 4.19
C ALA A 19 -22.53 11.42 4.96
N ALA A 20 -23.45 10.44 5.06
CA ALA A 20 -23.17 9.15 5.69
C ALA A 20 -22.04 8.39 4.97
N LEU A 21 -22.09 8.30 3.64
CA LEU A 21 -21.03 7.67 2.84
C LEU A 21 -19.69 8.39 3.00
N THR A 22 -19.70 9.72 3.01
CA THR A 22 -18.49 10.52 3.22
C THR A 22 -17.87 10.23 4.59
N ALA A 23 -18.69 10.15 5.65
CA ALA A 23 -18.22 9.86 6.99
C ALA A 23 -17.59 8.45 7.09
N VAL A 24 -18.25 7.44 6.51
CA VAL A 24 -17.75 6.05 6.50
C VAL A 24 -16.43 5.95 5.73
N LEU A 25 -16.36 6.53 4.54
CA LEU A 25 -15.15 6.52 3.72
C LEU A 25 -14.00 7.29 4.38
N ALA A 26 -14.29 8.43 5.02
CA ALA A 26 -13.30 9.20 5.77
C ALA A 26 -12.74 8.37 6.93
N GLN A 27 -13.60 7.70 7.70
CA GLN A 27 -13.19 6.83 8.80
C GLN A 27 -12.33 5.66 8.32
N LEU A 28 -12.76 4.95 7.27
CA LEU A 28 -11.97 3.85 6.70
C LEU A 28 -10.62 4.33 6.18
N SER A 29 -10.57 5.48 5.52
CA SER A 29 -9.32 6.07 5.04
C SER A 29 -8.36 6.44 6.17
N ALA A 30 -8.89 6.96 7.29
CA ALA A 30 -8.09 7.29 8.47
C ALA A 30 -7.55 6.03 9.14
N GLN A 31 -8.37 4.99 9.27
CA GLN A 31 -7.95 3.69 9.82
C GLN A 31 -6.87 3.03 8.96
N ALA A 32 -7.04 2.99 7.65
CA ALA A 32 -6.04 2.44 6.73
C ALA A 32 -4.70 3.19 6.82
N ARG A 33 -4.73 4.53 6.85
CA ARG A 33 -3.51 5.34 7.04
C ARG A 33 -2.86 5.10 8.40
N ALA A 34 -3.64 4.96 9.47
CA ALA A 34 -3.12 4.66 10.80
C ALA A 34 -2.45 3.27 10.85
N GLN A 35 -3.07 2.25 10.25
CA GLN A 35 -2.49 0.91 10.13
C GLN A 35 -1.20 0.91 9.27
N GLN A 36 -1.17 1.69 8.19
CA GLN A 36 0.04 1.87 7.37
C GLN A 36 1.16 2.61 8.13
N ALA A 37 0.82 3.63 8.92
CA ALA A 37 1.79 4.37 9.72
C ALA A 37 2.41 3.50 10.82
N GLN A 38 1.65 2.57 11.39
CA GLN A 38 2.14 1.63 12.41
C GLN A 38 3.00 0.49 11.85
N SER A 39 2.88 0.18 10.55
CA SER A 39 3.61 -0.91 9.92
C SER A 39 4.99 -0.50 9.38
N GLY A 40 5.37 0.79 9.42
CA GLY A 40 6.69 1.34 9.02
C GLY A 40 6.98 1.25 7.51
N THR A 41 6.46 0.22 6.86
CA THR A 41 6.33 -0.04 5.44
C THR A 41 5.05 -0.84 5.31
N GLY A 42 3.98 -0.24 4.78
CA GLY A 42 2.72 -0.96 4.55
C GLY A 42 2.94 -2.30 3.84
N GLU A 43 2.01 -3.23 4.01
CA GLU A 43 2.07 -4.57 3.42
C GLU A 43 2.47 -4.47 1.94
N ARG A 44 3.63 -5.04 1.59
CA ARG A 44 4.18 -4.95 0.24
C ARG A 44 3.20 -5.65 -0.68
N ASN A 45 2.56 -4.90 -1.59
CA ASN A 45 1.84 -5.52 -2.69
C ASN A 45 2.87 -6.34 -3.47
N MET A 46 2.69 -7.66 -3.51
CA MET A 46 3.58 -8.59 -4.23
C MET A 46 3.42 -8.48 -5.76
N TRP A 47 2.87 -7.36 -6.23
CA TRP A 47 2.73 -7.03 -7.64
C TRP A 47 4.02 -6.45 -8.23
N GLY A 48 5.06 -6.31 -7.41
CA GLY A 48 6.34 -5.73 -7.79
C GLY A 48 6.31 -4.20 -7.80
N ARG A 49 7.49 -3.60 -7.77
CA ARG A 49 7.67 -2.15 -7.83
C ARG A 49 8.11 -1.72 -9.23
N LEU A 50 7.70 -0.54 -9.68
CA LEU A 50 8.14 -0.03 -10.98
C LEU A 50 9.68 0.16 -11.00
N GLU A 51 10.24 0.51 -9.85
CA GLU A 51 11.68 0.68 -9.62
C GLU A 51 12.44 -0.65 -9.75
N GLU A 52 11.83 -1.79 -9.43
CA GLU A 52 12.41 -3.13 -9.64
C GLU A 52 12.58 -3.45 -11.13
N ARG A 53 11.71 -2.88 -11.99
CA ARG A 53 11.80 -3.07 -13.45
C ARG A 53 12.97 -2.33 -14.09
N TYR A 54 13.42 -1.23 -13.50
CA TYR A 54 14.44 -0.35 -14.07
C TYR A 54 15.76 -0.33 -13.30
N ASN A 55 15.80 -0.90 -12.09
CA ASN A 55 17.06 -1.08 -11.39
C ASN A 55 17.89 -2.15 -12.14
N PRO A 56 19.15 -1.87 -12.53
CA PRO A 56 20.02 -2.85 -13.18
C PRO A 56 20.31 -4.10 -12.32
N LEU A 57 20.01 -4.04 -11.02
CA LEU A 57 20.06 -5.14 -10.05
C LEU A 57 18.65 -5.63 -9.62
N GLY A 58 17.60 -5.13 -10.26
CA GLY A 58 16.24 -4.94 -9.71
C GLY A 58 15.35 -6.15 -9.48
N ALA A 59 15.81 -7.37 -9.70
CA ALA A 59 15.03 -8.58 -9.38
C ALA A 59 15.90 -9.76 -8.97
N GLN A 60 17.21 -9.56 -8.82
CA GLN A 60 18.12 -10.61 -8.44
C GLN A 60 18.38 -10.42 -6.95
N ASP A 61 17.76 -11.26 -6.12
CA ASP A 61 18.50 -11.79 -4.98
C ASP A 61 19.84 -12.24 -5.56
N ILE A 62 20.87 -11.43 -5.36
CA ILE A 62 22.20 -11.68 -5.90
C ILE A 62 22.61 -13.00 -5.25
N PHE A 63 22.39 -14.10 -5.97
CA PHE A 63 22.78 -15.43 -5.53
C PHE A 63 24.29 -15.39 -5.35
N ASN A 64 24.71 -15.22 -4.09
CA ASN A 64 26.11 -15.18 -3.71
C ASN A 64 26.46 -16.51 -3.06
N PRO A 65 26.95 -17.50 -3.84
CA PRO A 65 27.34 -18.80 -3.30
C PRO A 65 28.52 -18.70 -2.30
N ALA A 66 29.21 -17.55 -2.22
CA ALA A 66 30.25 -17.28 -1.24
C ALA A 66 29.73 -16.63 0.07
N ALA A 67 28.43 -16.33 0.18
CA ALA A 67 27.84 -15.74 1.39
C ALA A 67 27.93 -16.67 2.61
N PHE A 68 27.92 -17.98 2.37
CA PHE A 68 28.15 -19.00 3.41
C PHE A 68 29.52 -19.62 3.20
N ARG A 69 30.56 -19.05 3.82
CA ARG A 69 31.86 -19.70 3.91
C ARG A 69 31.76 -20.89 4.86
N ASN A 70 32.03 -22.09 4.37
CA ASN A 70 32.21 -23.28 5.19
C ASN A 70 33.54 -23.16 5.96
N VAL A 71 33.56 -22.38 7.05
CA VAL A 71 34.74 -22.29 7.92
C VAL A 71 34.79 -23.56 8.76
N ARG A 72 35.79 -24.41 8.52
CA ARG A 72 36.14 -25.54 9.39
C ARG A 72 37.37 -25.12 10.19
N TYR A 73 37.19 -24.91 11.49
CA TYR A 73 38.30 -24.73 12.42
C TYR A 73 38.96 -26.09 12.64
N TYR A 74 40.29 -26.15 12.54
CA TYR A 74 41.14 -27.30 12.84
C TYR A 74 41.93 -27.06 14.12
#